data_AF-A0A3L7DZX1-F1
#
_entry.id   AF-A0A3L7DZX1-F1
#
_cell.length_a   1.000
_cell.length_b   1.000
_cell.length_c   1.000
_cell.angle_alpha   90.00
_cell.angle_beta   90.00
_cell.angle_gamma   90.00
#
_symmetry.space_group_name_H-M   'P 1'
#
loop_
_entity.id
_entity.type
_entity.pdbx_description
1 polymer ?
#
loop_
_entity_poly.entity_id
_entity_poly.type
_entity_poly.pdbx_seq_one_letter_code
_entity_poly.pdbx_strand_id
1 'polypeptide(L)'
;MGGKACLRAIIGVLLALLSAGSAFAHLDAQRVSLSQLFLNADVVAIALIDGISERRFLLDEQATSSQVVRAQVQQSYKGSAPAEVDFFQDGHGHAHYVPGDTALLFLDAVSNRAEFAELGPAAGVAFVSSQVRNTEHRIEADALPDYQWILAAYAGFGNSTAITDEQRTGQLKAILLRMLGSNSAELVESGLLDWEHAGATMQLTRDERADLLALIRDPARPINLRLAILRTMDRKQLADDKAWVYLLQHESADNLPLVIRSTEGYESPAFMPYLIALLKNPSAITAEAAARALGHPVYAGAEDALAALLDAPGQRLNYAAVSALLGLGSDKARSILLEAESSHPNAKVRRMISARLRLVTYLAGDHSTFN
;
A
#
# COMPACT_ATOMS: atom_id res chain seq x y z
N MET A 1 -19.26 -38.22 18.45
CA MET A 1 -19.13 -38.05 16.97
C MET A 1 -19.25 -36.56 16.67
N GLY A 2 -18.14 -35.84 16.50
CA GLY A 2 -18.19 -34.38 16.32
C GLY A 2 -16.86 -33.66 16.11
N GLY A 3 -15.78 -34.39 15.75
CA GLY A 3 -14.42 -33.81 15.65
C GLY A 3 -13.90 -33.58 14.22
N LYS A 4 -14.68 -33.92 13.18
CA LYS A 4 -14.19 -33.90 11.78
C LYS A 4 -14.58 -32.67 10.96
N ALA A 5 -15.37 -31.75 11.53
CA ALA A 5 -15.81 -30.54 10.82
C ALA A 5 -14.80 -29.37 10.89
N CYS A 6 -13.97 -29.29 11.95
CA CYS A 6 -13.02 -28.18 12.11
C CYS A 6 -11.74 -28.34 11.26
N LEU A 7 -11.34 -29.59 10.96
CA LEU A 7 -10.13 -29.90 10.19
C LEU A 7 -10.24 -29.51 8.70
N ARG A 8 -11.46 -29.38 8.16
CA ARG A 8 -11.70 -29.02 6.75
C ARG A 8 -11.63 -27.52 6.48
N ALA A 9 -11.82 -26.67 7.50
CA ALA A 9 -11.76 -25.21 7.34
C ALA A 9 -10.32 -24.67 7.30
N ILE A 10 -9.38 -25.34 7.98
CA ILE A 10 -7.97 -24.88 8.10
C ILE A 10 -7.11 -25.38 6.94
N ILE A 11 -7.39 -26.58 6.42
CA ILE A 11 -6.84 -27.02 5.12
C ILE A 11 -7.28 -26.04 4.02
N GLY A 12 -8.45 -25.42 4.13
CA GLY A 12 -8.94 -24.42 3.17
C GLY A 12 -8.09 -23.14 3.06
N VAL A 13 -7.36 -22.72 4.10
CA VAL A 13 -6.52 -21.51 4.06
C VAL A 13 -5.19 -21.79 3.35
N LEU A 14 -4.60 -22.96 3.57
CA LEU A 14 -3.43 -23.42 2.82
C LEU A 14 -3.80 -23.91 1.42
N LEU A 15 -4.96 -24.54 1.21
CA LEU A 15 -5.42 -24.93 -0.14
C LEU A 15 -5.87 -23.73 -0.97
N ALA A 16 -6.48 -22.69 -0.39
CA ALA A 16 -6.76 -21.46 -1.13
C ALA A 16 -5.46 -20.72 -1.54
N LEU A 17 -4.36 -20.94 -0.81
CA LEU A 17 -3.01 -20.48 -1.17
C LEU A 17 -2.25 -21.48 -2.07
N LEU A 18 -2.62 -22.77 -2.11
CA LEU A 18 -1.96 -23.83 -2.89
C LEU A 18 -2.70 -24.24 -4.18
N SER A 19 -3.98 -23.87 -4.38
CA SER A 19 -4.78 -24.24 -5.57
C SER A 19 -4.74 -23.22 -6.70
N ALA A 20 -3.87 -22.22 -6.62
CA ALA A 20 -3.54 -21.32 -7.74
C ALA A 20 -2.36 -21.84 -8.57
N GLY A 21 -2.05 -23.13 -8.50
CA GLY A 21 -1.04 -23.78 -9.33
C GLY A 21 -1.64 -24.24 -10.67
N SER A 22 -1.05 -23.75 -11.77
CA SER A 22 -1.22 -24.16 -13.18
C SER A 22 -2.35 -23.53 -14.01
N ALA A 23 -2.38 -22.20 -14.06
CA ALA A 23 -2.74 -21.48 -15.27
C ALA A 23 -1.83 -20.23 -15.40
N PHE A 24 -0.62 -20.42 -15.95
CA PHE A 24 0.25 -19.32 -16.37
C PHE A 24 -0.39 -18.63 -17.57
N ALA A 25 -1.29 -17.68 -17.32
CA ALA A 25 -1.81 -16.78 -18.32
C ALA A 25 -2.09 -15.42 -17.66
N HIS A 26 -1.19 -14.46 -17.94
CA HIS A 26 -1.30 -13.04 -17.61
C HIS A 26 -1.54 -12.69 -16.12
N LEU A 27 -0.49 -12.82 -15.30
CA LEU A 27 -0.40 -12.08 -14.04
C LEU A 27 -0.17 -10.60 -14.37
N ASP A 28 -1.27 -9.87 -14.49
CA ASP A 28 -1.29 -8.40 -14.45
C ASP A 28 -0.74 -7.96 -13.09
N ALA A 29 0.56 -7.61 -13.03
CA ALA A 29 1.32 -7.06 -11.89
C ALA A 29 0.64 -7.18 -10.51
N GLN A 30 0.32 -8.40 -10.07
CA GLN A 30 -0.26 -8.62 -8.75
C GLN A 30 0.87 -8.38 -7.75
N ARG A 31 0.62 -7.50 -6.77
CA ARG A 31 1.55 -7.26 -5.67
C ARG A 31 1.67 -8.57 -4.86
N VAL A 32 2.84 -9.20 -4.93
CA VAL A 32 3.13 -10.45 -4.21
C VAL A 32 3.73 -10.10 -2.86
N SER A 33 3.26 -10.74 -1.79
CA SER A 33 3.81 -10.53 -0.45
C SER A 33 5.12 -11.29 -0.23
N LEU A 34 5.92 -10.85 0.75
CA LEU A 34 7.13 -11.54 1.16
C LEU A 34 6.89 -13.02 1.50
N SER A 35 5.78 -13.36 2.15
CA SER A 35 5.45 -14.74 2.50
C SER A 35 5.19 -15.60 1.26
N GLN A 36 4.50 -15.06 0.26
CA GLN A 36 4.24 -15.75 -1.01
C GLN A 36 5.52 -15.96 -1.80
N LEU A 37 6.38 -14.95 -1.90
CA LEU A 37 7.71 -15.07 -2.53
C LEU A 37 8.55 -16.14 -1.83
N PHE A 38 8.57 -16.13 -0.49
CA PHE A 38 9.32 -17.12 0.30
C PHE A 38 8.82 -18.56 0.07
N LEU A 39 7.51 -18.76 0.03
CA LEU A 39 6.91 -20.08 -0.16
C LEU A 39 7.16 -20.65 -1.56
N ASN A 40 7.17 -19.79 -2.59
CA ASN A 40 7.28 -20.22 -3.98
C ASN A 40 8.73 -20.42 -4.46
N ALA A 41 9.71 -19.75 -3.84
CA ALA A 41 11.11 -19.84 -4.27
C ALA A 41 11.78 -21.16 -3.88
N ASP A 42 12.64 -21.71 -4.73
CA ASP A 42 13.49 -22.86 -4.36
C ASP A 42 14.57 -22.47 -3.34
N VAL A 43 15.15 -21.28 -3.54
CA VAL A 43 16.20 -20.69 -2.72
C VAL A 43 15.80 -19.29 -2.28
N VAL A 44 15.98 -19.00 -0.99
CA VAL A 44 15.79 -17.66 -0.43
C VAL A 44 17.05 -17.26 0.34
N ALA A 45 17.67 -16.17 -0.07
CA ALA A 45 18.94 -15.73 0.50
C ALA A 45 19.09 -14.21 0.54
N ILE A 46 19.79 -13.73 1.56
CA ILE A 46 20.32 -12.36 1.57
C ILE A 46 21.70 -12.40 0.92
N ALA A 47 21.94 -11.51 -0.03
CA ALA A 47 23.17 -11.46 -0.81
C ALA A 47 23.62 -10.03 -1.10
N LEU A 48 24.91 -9.84 -1.34
CA LEU A 48 25.49 -8.61 -1.87
C LEU A 48 25.52 -8.73 -3.39
N ILE A 49 24.98 -7.74 -4.11
CA ILE A 49 25.06 -7.69 -5.58
C ILE A 49 26.47 -7.26 -5.97
N ASP A 50 27.18 -8.12 -6.69
CA ASP A 50 28.57 -7.85 -7.13
C ASP A 50 28.62 -7.15 -8.47
N GLY A 51 27.74 -7.53 -9.39
CA GLY A 51 27.85 -7.13 -10.78
C GLY A 51 26.65 -7.52 -11.61
N ILE A 52 26.45 -6.77 -12.69
CA ILE A 52 25.43 -7.04 -13.69
C ILE A 52 26.13 -7.04 -15.04
N SER A 53 25.98 -8.13 -15.79
CA SER A 53 26.67 -8.31 -17.07
C SER A 53 25.73 -8.89 -18.11
N GLU A 54 25.95 -8.54 -19.38
CA GLU A 54 25.27 -9.18 -20.49
C GLU A 54 26.06 -10.42 -20.89
N ARG A 55 25.43 -11.60 -20.81
CA ARG A 55 26.02 -12.85 -21.30
C ARG A 55 25.42 -13.21 -22.65
N ARG A 56 26.30 -13.51 -23.59
CA ARG A 56 25.93 -14.05 -24.92
C ARG A 56 26.08 -15.56 -24.89
N PHE A 57 25.09 -16.24 -25.45
CA PHE A 57 25.08 -17.69 -25.61
C PHE A 57 24.35 -18.06 -26.90
N LEU A 58 24.53 -19.31 -27.34
CA LEU A 58 23.87 -19.84 -28.54
C LEU A 58 22.67 -20.68 -28.10
N LEU A 59 21.48 -20.31 -28.57
CA LEU A 59 20.25 -21.08 -28.43
C LEU A 59 19.77 -21.41 -29.86
N ASP A 60 19.66 -22.69 -30.20
CA ASP A 60 19.31 -23.13 -31.57
C ASP A 60 20.11 -22.43 -32.69
N GLU A 61 21.44 -22.35 -32.50
CA GLU A 61 22.37 -21.67 -33.41
C GLU A 61 22.18 -20.15 -33.55
N GLN A 62 21.22 -19.55 -32.83
CA GLN A 62 21.04 -18.11 -32.76
C GLN A 62 21.80 -17.52 -31.57
N ALA A 63 22.56 -16.46 -31.84
CA ALA A 63 23.22 -15.70 -30.79
C ALA A 63 22.19 -14.87 -30.03
N THR A 64 21.96 -15.25 -28.77
CA THR A 64 21.06 -14.56 -27.85
C THR A 64 21.88 -13.95 -26.73
N SER A 65 21.44 -12.81 -26.22
CA SER A 65 22.02 -12.19 -25.04
C SER A 65 20.97 -12.02 -23.94
N SER A 66 21.41 -12.20 -22.70
CA SER A 66 20.57 -11.96 -21.53
C SER A 66 21.38 -11.31 -20.40
N GLN A 67 20.70 -10.53 -19.58
CA GLN A 67 21.29 -9.90 -18.41
C GLN A 67 21.42 -10.93 -17.28
N VAL A 68 22.63 -11.08 -16.76
CA VAL A 68 22.96 -11.96 -15.64
C VAL A 68 23.41 -11.10 -14.47
N VAL A 69 22.78 -11.31 -13.33
CA VAL A 69 23.16 -10.70 -12.06
C VAL A 69 24.02 -11.69 -11.31
N ARG A 70 25.15 -11.19 -10.79
CA ARG A 70 26.03 -11.92 -9.89
C ARG A 70 25.87 -11.39 -8.47
N ALA A 71 25.78 -12.29 -7.51
CA ALA A 71 25.67 -11.95 -6.10
C ALA A 71 26.48 -12.88 -5.20
N GLN A 72 27.02 -12.34 -4.11
CA GLN A 72 27.63 -13.09 -3.01
C GLN A 72 26.60 -13.38 -1.93
N VAL A 73 26.28 -14.65 -1.74
CA VAL A 73 25.33 -15.09 -0.73
C VAL A 73 25.93 -14.91 0.66
N GLN A 74 25.30 -14.08 1.47
CA GLN A 74 25.69 -13.85 2.86
C GLN A 74 25.01 -14.87 3.78
N GLN A 75 23.72 -15.14 3.56
CA GLN A 75 22.95 -16.08 4.35
C GLN A 75 21.80 -16.69 3.55
N SER A 76 21.68 -18.02 3.58
CA SER A 76 20.53 -18.75 3.02
C SER A 76 19.52 -19.08 4.12
N TYR A 77 18.24 -18.91 3.80
CA TYR A 77 17.09 -19.20 4.68
C TYR A 77 16.22 -20.33 4.15
N LYS A 78 16.27 -20.59 2.85
CA LYS A 78 15.58 -21.70 2.19
C LYS A 78 16.45 -22.24 1.07
N GLY A 79 16.48 -23.56 0.93
CA GLY A 79 17.32 -24.23 -0.07
C GLY A 79 18.82 -24.07 0.20
N SER A 80 19.63 -24.64 -0.69
CA SER A 80 21.08 -24.50 -0.67
C SER A 80 21.51 -23.65 -1.86
N ALA A 81 22.06 -22.47 -1.57
CA ALA A 81 22.69 -21.62 -2.56
C ALA A 81 24.22 -21.77 -2.48
N PRO A 82 24.93 -21.73 -3.61
CA PRO A 82 26.38 -21.55 -3.60
C PRO A 82 26.77 -20.19 -2.98
N ALA A 83 28.03 -20.05 -2.54
CA ALA A 83 28.53 -18.79 -1.96
C ALA A 83 28.50 -17.62 -2.95
N GLU A 84 28.70 -17.90 -4.23
CA GLU A 84 28.49 -16.96 -5.34
C GLU A 84 27.41 -17.53 -6.25
N VAL A 85 26.43 -16.72 -6.60
CA VAL A 85 25.31 -17.10 -7.45
C VAL A 85 25.19 -16.16 -8.64
N ASP A 86 25.13 -16.74 -9.83
CA ASP A 86 24.70 -16.06 -11.05
C ASP A 86 23.23 -16.43 -11.31
N PHE A 87 22.38 -15.45 -11.61
CA PHE A 87 20.98 -15.67 -11.91
C PHE A 87 20.47 -14.76 -13.03
N PHE A 88 19.47 -15.26 -13.76
CA PHE A 88 18.69 -14.46 -14.70
C PHE A 88 17.61 -13.66 -13.97
N GLN A 89 17.21 -12.52 -14.53
CA GLN A 89 15.99 -11.84 -14.11
C GLN A 89 14.83 -12.26 -15.01
N ASP A 90 13.63 -12.43 -14.44
CA ASP A 90 12.43 -12.70 -15.23
C ASP A 90 12.17 -11.56 -16.24
N GLY A 91 11.73 -11.92 -17.44
CA GLY A 91 11.57 -11.01 -18.60
C GLY A 91 10.38 -10.05 -18.48
N HIS A 92 9.52 -10.22 -17.47
CA HIS A 92 8.33 -9.37 -17.25
C HIS A 92 8.62 -8.01 -16.59
N GLY A 93 9.89 -7.64 -16.48
CA GLY A 93 10.36 -6.34 -16.02
C GLY A 93 11.53 -6.50 -15.07
N HIS A 94 12.69 -5.98 -15.46
CA HIS A 94 13.92 -6.14 -14.70
C HIS A 94 13.85 -5.46 -13.32
N ALA A 95 14.23 -6.20 -12.29
CA ALA A 95 14.53 -5.66 -10.97
C ALA A 95 15.74 -4.72 -11.06
N HIS A 96 15.65 -3.55 -10.41
CA HIS A 96 16.69 -2.53 -10.48
C HIS A 96 17.78 -2.74 -9.41
N TYR A 97 18.54 -3.83 -9.53
CA TYR A 97 19.73 -4.03 -8.71
C TYR A 97 20.88 -3.11 -9.17
N VAL A 98 21.71 -2.71 -8.21
CA VAL A 98 22.97 -1.99 -8.44
C VAL A 98 24.10 -2.73 -7.72
N PRO A 99 25.31 -2.86 -8.33
CA PRO A 99 26.47 -3.37 -7.63
C PRO A 99 26.71 -2.63 -6.29
N GLY A 100 26.88 -3.39 -5.21
CA GLY A 100 26.99 -2.90 -3.84
C GLY A 100 25.68 -2.99 -3.03
N ASP A 101 24.53 -3.26 -3.67
CA ASP A 101 23.27 -3.45 -2.95
C ASP A 101 23.31 -4.72 -2.09
N THR A 102 22.82 -4.63 -0.86
CA THR A 102 22.37 -5.82 -0.12
C THR A 102 20.93 -6.10 -0.52
N ALA A 103 20.62 -7.31 -0.98
CA ALA A 103 19.30 -7.65 -1.50
C ALA A 103 18.82 -9.01 -0.98
N LEU A 104 17.50 -9.13 -0.84
CA LEU A 104 16.84 -10.43 -0.65
C LEU A 104 16.48 -11.01 -2.02
N LEU A 105 17.01 -12.21 -2.27
CA LEU A 105 16.85 -12.96 -3.50
C LEU A 105 15.83 -14.09 -3.32
N PHE A 106 14.93 -14.21 -4.28
CA PHE A 106 13.98 -15.32 -4.43
C PHE A 106 14.26 -16.05 -5.73
N LEU A 107 14.99 -17.17 -5.63
CA LEU A 107 15.56 -17.87 -6.77
C LEU A 107 14.87 -19.20 -6.99
N ASP A 108 14.50 -19.45 -8.24
CA ASP A 108 14.03 -20.75 -8.73
C ASP A 108 15.14 -21.43 -9.51
N ALA A 109 15.26 -22.75 -9.39
CA ALA A 109 16.18 -23.51 -10.22
C ALA A 109 15.72 -23.42 -11.68
N VAL A 110 16.64 -23.13 -12.58
CA VAL A 110 16.35 -23.04 -14.02
C VAL A 110 15.76 -24.34 -14.56
N SER A 111 16.14 -25.50 -14.00
CA SER A 111 15.57 -26.79 -14.36
C SER A 111 14.06 -26.91 -14.13
N ASN A 112 13.49 -26.06 -13.28
CA ASN A 112 12.05 -26.05 -12.96
C ASN A 112 11.25 -25.13 -13.90
N ARG A 113 11.92 -24.40 -14.81
CA ARG A 113 11.32 -23.42 -15.71
C ARG A 113 11.57 -23.84 -17.16
N ALA A 114 10.52 -24.25 -17.85
CA ALA A 114 10.62 -24.77 -19.21
C ALA A 114 11.26 -23.75 -20.17
N GLU A 115 10.94 -22.47 -20.01
CA GLU A 115 11.52 -21.38 -20.80
C GLU A 115 13.04 -21.18 -20.61
N PHE A 116 13.60 -21.64 -19.49
CA PHE A 116 15.02 -21.47 -19.17
C PHE A 116 15.80 -22.80 -19.20
N ALA A 117 15.15 -23.95 -19.33
CA ALA A 117 15.76 -25.26 -19.18
C ALA A 117 16.98 -25.48 -20.11
N GLU A 118 16.92 -24.93 -21.33
CA GLU A 118 18.04 -24.96 -22.29
C GLU A 118 19.01 -23.77 -22.10
N LEU A 119 18.48 -22.63 -21.66
CA LEU A 119 19.22 -21.38 -21.47
C LEU A 119 20.24 -21.45 -20.34
N GLY A 120 19.84 -21.99 -19.20
CA GLY A 120 20.65 -22.05 -17.98
C GLY A 120 21.97 -22.77 -18.20
N PRO A 121 21.95 -24.04 -18.66
CA PRO A 121 23.16 -24.80 -18.95
C PRO A 121 24.06 -24.10 -19.98
N ALA A 122 23.50 -23.53 -21.05
CA ALA A 122 24.26 -22.85 -22.10
C ALA A 122 24.98 -21.58 -21.58
N ALA A 123 24.36 -20.85 -20.64
CA ALA A 123 24.91 -19.65 -20.05
C ALA A 123 25.73 -19.89 -18.76
N GLY A 124 25.76 -21.12 -18.26
CA GLY A 124 26.32 -21.47 -16.95
C GLY A 124 25.58 -20.80 -15.78
N VAL A 125 24.26 -20.62 -15.91
CA VAL A 125 23.39 -19.98 -14.92
C VAL A 125 22.40 -21.00 -14.37
N ALA A 126 22.39 -21.20 -13.05
CA ALA A 126 21.58 -22.23 -12.40
C ALA A 126 20.22 -21.73 -11.90
N PHE A 127 20.05 -20.42 -11.80
CA PHE A 127 18.87 -19.81 -11.16
C PHE A 127 18.24 -18.71 -12.00
N VAL A 128 16.94 -18.51 -11.79
CA VAL A 128 16.19 -17.33 -12.23
C VAL A 128 15.53 -16.69 -11.02
N SER A 129 15.59 -15.36 -10.92
CA SER A 129 14.85 -14.62 -9.90
C SER A 129 13.41 -14.44 -10.34
N SER A 130 12.46 -14.76 -9.45
CA SER A 130 11.02 -14.53 -9.65
C SER A 130 10.61 -13.07 -9.40
N GLN A 131 11.55 -12.22 -8.97
CA GLN A 131 11.29 -10.81 -8.72
C GLN A 131 11.25 -10.03 -10.02
N VAL A 132 10.20 -9.23 -10.18
CA VAL A 132 10.02 -8.27 -11.25
C VAL A 132 10.16 -6.84 -10.71
N ARG A 133 10.15 -5.84 -11.60
CA ARG A 133 10.20 -4.43 -11.25
C ARG A 133 9.20 -4.04 -10.14
N ASN A 134 9.70 -3.36 -9.12
CA ASN A 134 9.00 -2.95 -7.89
C ASN A 134 8.65 -4.11 -6.93
N THR A 135 9.24 -5.28 -7.10
CA THR A 135 9.17 -6.40 -6.13
C THR A 135 10.56 -6.78 -5.61
N GLU A 136 11.60 -6.05 -6.04
CA GLU A 136 12.93 -6.17 -5.48
C GLU A 136 12.97 -5.67 -4.03
N HIS A 137 13.60 -6.49 -3.18
CA HIS A 137 13.85 -6.15 -1.78
C HIS A 137 15.31 -5.74 -1.63
N ARG A 138 15.59 -4.46 -1.87
CA ARG A 138 16.89 -3.83 -1.56
C ARG A 138 16.89 -3.48 -0.08
N ILE A 139 17.86 -4.00 0.66
CA ILE A 139 17.88 -3.98 2.11
C ILE A 139 18.81 -2.85 2.58
N GLU A 140 18.21 -1.83 3.17
CA GLU A 140 18.95 -0.83 3.94
C GLU A 140 19.54 -1.43 5.22
N ALA A 141 20.67 -0.89 5.67
CA ALA A 141 21.42 -1.46 6.79
C ALA A 141 20.61 -1.54 8.10
N ASP A 142 19.71 -0.59 8.34
CA ASP A 142 18.84 -0.55 9.52
C ASP A 142 17.66 -1.52 9.45
N ALA A 143 17.23 -1.91 8.23
CA ALA A 143 16.19 -2.90 8.01
C ALA A 143 16.70 -4.35 8.00
N LEU A 144 18.01 -4.56 7.81
CA LEU A 144 18.61 -5.90 7.74
C LEU A 144 18.23 -6.81 8.92
N PRO A 145 18.27 -6.37 10.20
CA PRO A 145 17.88 -7.22 11.32
C PRO A 145 16.42 -7.70 11.25
N ASP A 146 15.51 -6.89 10.68
CA ASP A 146 14.11 -7.28 10.50
C ASP A 146 13.98 -8.37 9.45
N TYR A 147 14.62 -8.19 8.29
CA TYR A 147 14.67 -9.21 7.24
C TYR A 147 15.23 -10.53 7.78
N GLN A 148 16.36 -10.50 8.49
CA GLN A 148 16.99 -11.71 9.02
C GLN A 148 16.07 -12.44 10.00
N TRP A 149 15.41 -11.71 10.90
CA TRP A 149 14.48 -12.29 11.86
C TRP A 149 13.25 -12.90 11.18
N ILE A 150 12.64 -12.16 10.23
CA ILE A 150 11.43 -12.60 9.51
C ILE A 150 11.72 -13.86 8.68
N LEU A 151 12.83 -13.88 7.95
CA LEU A 151 13.21 -15.01 7.10
C LEU A 151 13.57 -16.24 7.94
N ALA A 152 14.25 -16.07 9.07
CA ALA A 152 14.51 -17.16 10.01
C ALA A 152 13.20 -17.73 10.59
N ALA A 153 12.23 -16.86 10.90
CA ALA A 153 10.92 -17.29 11.36
C ALA A 153 10.16 -18.07 10.27
N TYR A 154 10.21 -17.62 9.01
CA TYR A 154 9.63 -18.38 7.89
C TYR A 154 10.30 -19.75 7.69
N ALA A 155 11.63 -19.81 7.73
CA ALA A 155 12.37 -21.07 7.63
C ALA A 155 12.03 -22.05 8.77
N GLY A 156 11.75 -21.53 9.97
CA GLY A 156 11.32 -22.32 11.12
C GLY A 156 10.00 -23.08 10.91
N PHE A 157 9.07 -22.54 10.10
CA PHE A 157 7.81 -23.22 9.80
C PHE A 157 8.00 -24.51 9.01
N GLY A 158 8.89 -24.50 8.01
CA GLY A 158 9.10 -25.65 7.11
C GLY A 158 9.69 -26.87 7.83
N ASN A 159 10.42 -26.64 8.92
CA ASN A 159 11.17 -27.68 9.62
C ASN A 159 10.43 -28.31 10.82
N SER A 160 9.29 -27.75 11.23
CA SER A 160 8.57 -28.21 12.43
C SER A 160 7.32 -28.99 12.09
N THR A 161 7.37 -30.32 12.25
CA THR A 161 6.22 -31.22 12.09
C THR A 161 5.28 -31.23 13.31
N ALA A 162 5.62 -30.50 14.38
CA ALA A 162 4.97 -30.60 15.69
C ALA A 162 4.32 -29.29 16.21
N ILE A 163 4.23 -28.23 15.39
CA ILE A 163 3.59 -26.97 15.81
C ILE A 163 2.06 -27.09 15.80
N THR A 164 1.42 -26.63 16.87
CA THR A 164 -0.03 -26.52 16.91
C THR A 164 -0.51 -25.36 16.03
N ASP A 165 -1.78 -25.38 15.63
CA ASP A 165 -2.36 -24.29 14.85
C ASP A 165 -2.34 -22.95 15.60
N GLU A 166 -2.45 -22.98 16.93
CA GLU A 166 -2.34 -21.81 17.79
C GLU A 166 -0.92 -21.23 17.78
N GLN A 167 0.10 -22.08 17.93
CA GLN A 167 1.50 -21.66 17.84
C GLN A 167 1.83 -21.08 16.47
N ARG A 168 1.34 -21.72 15.40
CA ARG A 168 1.51 -21.24 14.03
C ARG A 168 0.89 -19.86 13.85
N THR A 169 -0.34 -19.67 14.33
CA THR A 169 -1.05 -18.39 14.27
C THR A 169 -0.32 -17.31 15.06
N GLY A 170 0.19 -17.64 16.26
CA GLY A 170 0.99 -16.73 17.07
C GLY A 170 2.27 -16.29 16.37
N GLN A 171 3.00 -17.20 15.72
CA GLN A 171 4.21 -16.88 14.96
C GLN A 171 3.92 -16.03 13.72
N LEU A 172 2.90 -16.38 12.93
CA LEU A 172 2.49 -15.58 11.77
C LEU A 172 2.12 -14.15 12.18
N LYS A 173 1.43 -14.01 13.31
CA LYS A 173 1.11 -12.70 13.86
C LYS A 173 2.37 -11.94 14.30
N ALA A 174 3.32 -12.59 14.96
CA ALA A 174 4.58 -11.97 15.34
C ALA A 174 5.36 -11.48 14.10
N ILE A 175 5.38 -12.27 13.03
CA ILE A 175 5.97 -11.88 11.73
C ILE A 175 5.26 -10.68 11.14
N LEU A 176 3.93 -10.69 11.11
CA LEU A 176 3.15 -9.56 10.63
C LEU A 176 3.48 -8.28 11.41
N LEU A 177 3.41 -8.33 12.74
CA LEU A 177 3.66 -7.16 13.58
C LEU A 177 5.10 -6.65 13.43
N ARG A 178 6.06 -7.55 13.23
CA ARG A 178 7.45 -7.16 12.93
C ARG A 178 7.56 -6.46 11.58
N MET A 179 6.93 -6.98 10.53
CA MET A 179 6.88 -6.34 9.21
C MET A 179 6.27 -4.95 9.28
N LEU A 180 5.10 -4.81 9.92
CA LEU A 180 4.41 -3.52 10.08
C LEU A 180 5.20 -2.53 10.95
N GLY A 181 6.00 -3.03 11.89
CA GLY A 181 6.89 -2.25 12.75
C GLY A 181 8.21 -1.86 12.11
N SER A 182 8.59 -2.45 10.98
CA SER A 182 9.86 -2.17 10.30
C SER A 182 9.91 -0.74 9.73
N ASN A 183 11.12 -0.21 9.55
CA ASN A 183 11.35 1.03 8.81
C ASN A 183 11.41 0.81 7.29
N SER A 184 11.55 -0.43 6.82
CA SER A 184 11.51 -0.76 5.38
C SER A 184 10.08 -0.65 4.87
N ALA A 185 9.88 0.18 3.84
CA ALA A 185 8.59 0.35 3.19
C ALA A 185 8.11 -0.97 2.54
N GLU A 186 9.05 -1.74 1.99
CA GLU A 186 8.82 -3.03 1.33
C GLU A 186 8.34 -4.10 2.32
N LEU A 187 8.91 -4.11 3.54
CA LEU A 187 8.44 -5.00 4.61
C LEU A 187 7.06 -4.59 5.11
N VAL A 188 6.82 -3.29 5.31
CA VAL A 188 5.50 -2.80 5.72
C VAL A 188 4.45 -3.14 4.66
N GLU A 189 4.74 -2.92 3.38
CA GLU A 189 3.85 -3.28 2.28
C GLU A 189 3.56 -4.78 2.24
N SER A 190 4.61 -5.61 2.36
CA SER A 190 4.46 -7.07 2.44
C SER A 190 3.58 -7.49 3.61
N GLY A 191 3.77 -6.88 4.79
CA GLY A 191 2.94 -7.13 5.95
C GLY A 191 1.49 -6.71 5.75
N LEU A 192 1.23 -5.59 5.09
CA LEU A 192 -0.13 -5.16 4.77
C LEU A 192 -0.83 -6.14 3.82
N LEU A 193 -0.13 -6.64 2.80
CA LEU A 193 -0.63 -7.69 1.89
C LEU A 193 -0.92 -8.99 2.64
N ASP A 194 0.01 -9.44 3.48
CA ASP A 194 -0.17 -10.65 4.29
C ASP A 194 -1.37 -10.50 5.24
N TRP A 195 -1.56 -9.33 5.83
CA TRP A 195 -2.69 -9.07 6.72
C TRP A 195 -4.04 -9.02 5.99
N GLU A 196 -4.05 -8.50 4.77
CA GLU A 196 -5.22 -8.51 3.90
C GLU A 196 -5.63 -9.95 3.56
N HIS A 197 -4.67 -10.79 3.19
CA HIS A 197 -4.89 -12.19 2.82
C HIS A 197 -5.21 -13.12 3.99
N ALA A 198 -4.72 -12.83 5.20
CA ALA A 198 -4.97 -13.67 6.36
C ALA A 198 -6.46 -13.75 6.77
N GLY A 199 -7.31 -12.85 6.27
CA GLY A 199 -8.74 -12.88 6.56
C GLY A 199 -9.07 -12.64 8.04
N ALA A 200 -10.17 -13.23 8.51
CA ALA A 200 -10.70 -13.03 9.87
C ALA A 200 -9.97 -13.83 10.97
N THR A 201 -9.03 -14.70 10.60
CA THR A 201 -8.31 -15.58 11.55
C THR A 201 -7.25 -14.82 12.34
N MET A 202 -6.72 -13.71 11.80
CA MET A 202 -5.70 -12.91 12.47
C MET A 202 -6.33 -11.83 13.35
N GLN A 203 -6.78 -12.24 14.54
CA GLN A 203 -7.32 -11.35 15.56
C GLN A 203 -6.19 -10.73 16.39
N LEU A 204 -6.11 -9.41 16.39
CA LEU A 204 -5.17 -8.69 17.25
C LEU A 204 -5.72 -8.54 18.67
N THR A 205 -4.87 -8.75 19.68
CA THR A 205 -5.16 -8.46 21.08
C THR A 205 -5.27 -6.95 21.30
N ARG A 206 -5.71 -6.55 22.50
CA ARG A 206 -5.77 -5.12 22.85
C ARG A 206 -4.39 -4.47 22.83
N ASP A 207 -3.37 -5.17 23.31
CA ASP A 207 -2.01 -4.65 23.43
C ASP A 207 -1.37 -4.54 22.03
N GLU A 208 -1.55 -5.56 21.18
CA GLU A 208 -1.07 -5.52 19.79
C GLU A 208 -1.71 -4.37 18.99
N ARG A 209 -2.99 -4.08 19.22
CA ARG A 209 -3.65 -2.90 18.63
C ARG A 209 -3.05 -1.60 19.16
N ALA A 210 -2.72 -1.53 20.44
CA ALA A 210 -2.09 -0.36 21.05
C ALA A 210 -0.70 -0.12 20.46
N ASP A 211 0.07 -1.17 20.21
CA ASP A 211 1.39 -1.10 19.56
C ASP A 211 1.28 -0.55 18.13
N LEU A 212 0.32 -1.03 17.33
CA LEU A 212 0.10 -0.49 15.98
C LEU A 212 -0.35 0.99 16.02
N LEU A 213 -1.18 1.37 16.98
CA LEU A 213 -1.54 2.78 17.19
C LEU A 213 -0.33 3.61 17.60
N ALA A 214 0.63 3.07 18.34
CA ALA A 214 1.88 3.75 18.65
C ALA A 214 2.71 4.00 17.40
N LEU A 215 2.80 3.02 16.48
CA LEU A 215 3.45 3.20 15.18
C LEU A 215 2.78 4.29 14.35
N ILE A 216 1.45 4.35 14.33
CA ILE A 216 0.69 5.40 13.62
C ILE A 216 0.97 6.78 14.22
N ARG A 217 1.31 6.87 15.51
CA ARG A 217 1.56 8.15 16.20
C ARG A 217 3.01 8.59 16.16
N ASP A 218 3.92 7.74 15.73
CA ASP A 218 5.36 8.05 15.68
C ASP A 218 5.69 9.01 14.52
N PRO A 219 6.05 10.28 14.80
CA PRO A 219 6.37 11.24 13.75
C PRO A 219 7.68 10.95 13.02
N ALA A 220 8.56 10.09 13.57
CA ALA A 220 9.78 9.68 12.89
C ALA A 220 9.47 8.73 11.71
N ARG A 221 8.31 8.07 11.71
CA ARG A 221 7.90 7.19 10.62
C ARG A 221 7.31 8.00 9.46
N PRO A 222 7.62 7.63 8.20
CA PRO A 222 7.01 8.26 7.03
C PRO A 222 5.48 8.22 7.09
N ILE A 223 4.84 9.36 6.80
CA ILE A 223 3.39 9.49 6.89
C ILE A 223 2.63 8.47 6.03
N ASN A 224 3.17 8.11 4.86
CA ASN A 224 2.55 7.14 3.97
C ASN A 224 2.42 5.75 4.61
N LEU A 225 3.43 5.31 5.38
CA LEU A 225 3.39 4.02 6.08
C LEU A 225 2.39 4.07 7.22
N ARG A 226 2.40 5.15 8.01
CA ARG A 226 1.44 5.38 9.11
C ARG A 226 0.00 5.36 8.61
N LEU A 227 -0.28 6.03 7.50
CA LEU A 227 -1.60 6.05 6.86
C LEU A 227 -2.00 4.70 6.24
N ALA A 228 -1.04 3.94 5.69
CA ALA A 228 -1.33 2.61 5.16
C ALA A 228 -1.73 1.61 6.26
N ILE A 229 -1.04 1.67 7.41
CA ILE A 229 -1.39 0.89 8.60
C ILE A 229 -2.77 1.33 9.13
N LEU A 230 -2.99 2.64 9.32
CA LEU A 230 -4.26 3.15 9.84
C LEU A 230 -5.46 2.76 8.97
N ARG A 231 -5.36 2.92 7.64
CA ARG A 231 -6.43 2.50 6.71
C ARG A 231 -6.72 1.01 6.79
N THR A 232 -5.70 0.18 6.99
CA THR A 232 -5.89 -1.27 7.11
C THR A 232 -6.51 -1.64 8.45
N MET A 233 -6.12 -0.97 9.53
CA MET A 233 -6.79 -1.09 10.83
C MET A 233 -8.24 -0.67 10.75
N ASP A 234 -8.54 0.45 10.09
CA ASP A 234 -9.88 0.99 9.92
C ASP A 234 -10.80 0.04 9.13
N ARG A 235 -10.36 -0.46 7.98
CA ARG A 235 -11.07 -1.49 7.19
C ARG A 235 -11.40 -2.75 8.00
N LYS A 236 -10.54 -3.10 8.96
CA LYS A 236 -10.71 -4.24 9.87
C LYS A 236 -11.43 -3.88 11.17
N GLN A 237 -11.91 -2.64 11.32
CA GLN A 237 -12.59 -2.12 12.51
C GLN A 237 -11.74 -2.21 13.80
N LEU A 238 -10.43 -1.99 13.66
CA LEU A 238 -9.44 -2.05 14.74
C LEU A 238 -8.96 -0.66 15.20
N ALA A 239 -9.32 0.39 14.46
CA ALA A 239 -9.09 1.78 14.81
C ALA A 239 -10.45 2.49 14.95
N ASP A 240 -10.46 3.57 15.75
CA ASP A 240 -11.58 4.49 15.87
C ASP A 240 -11.18 5.88 15.37
N ASP A 241 -12.16 6.79 15.31
CA ASP A 241 -11.96 8.19 14.91
C ASP A 241 -10.81 8.87 15.65
N LYS A 242 -10.45 8.45 16.86
CA LYS A 242 -9.40 9.10 17.64
C LYS A 242 -8.02 8.92 17.00
N ALA A 243 -7.80 7.83 16.26
CA ALA A 243 -6.55 7.62 15.55
C ALA A 243 -6.39 8.62 14.39
N TRP A 244 -7.47 8.84 13.62
CA TRP A 244 -7.51 9.84 12.56
C TRP A 244 -7.42 11.28 13.09
N VAL A 245 -8.20 11.58 14.13
CA VAL A 245 -8.16 12.88 14.81
C VAL A 245 -6.76 13.18 15.34
N TYR A 246 -6.05 12.20 15.89
CA TYR A 246 -4.68 12.39 16.34
C TYR A 246 -3.79 12.91 15.19
N LEU A 247 -3.86 12.29 14.01
CA LEU A 247 -3.10 12.73 12.84
C LEU A 247 -3.52 14.13 12.38
N LEU A 248 -4.83 14.42 12.33
CA LEU A 248 -5.32 15.77 11.97
C LEU A 248 -4.84 16.87 12.93
N GLN A 249 -4.58 16.54 14.20
CA GLN A 249 -4.14 17.49 15.22
C GLN A 249 -2.62 17.66 15.30
N HIS A 250 -1.85 16.58 15.12
CA HIS A 250 -0.43 16.54 15.49
C HIS A 250 0.51 16.44 14.28
N GLU A 251 -0.02 16.20 13.09
CA GLU A 251 0.81 16.04 11.90
C GLU A 251 1.32 17.38 11.36
N SER A 252 2.47 17.35 10.69
CA SER A 252 3.06 18.56 10.11
C SER A 252 2.21 19.16 8.98
N ALA A 253 2.35 20.47 8.74
CA ALA A 253 1.58 21.17 7.73
C ALA A 253 1.73 20.57 6.31
N ASP A 254 2.90 20.03 5.98
CA ASP A 254 3.20 19.41 4.69
C ASP A 254 2.51 18.06 4.52
N ASN A 255 2.30 17.34 5.62
CA ASN A 255 1.68 16.01 5.65
C ASN A 255 0.16 16.06 5.82
N LEU A 256 -0.39 17.13 6.40
CA LEU A 256 -1.84 17.29 6.60
C LEU A 256 -2.68 17.06 5.32
N PRO A 257 -2.31 17.57 4.13
CA PRO A 257 -3.04 17.26 2.90
C PRO A 257 -3.14 15.76 2.59
N LEU A 258 -2.11 14.96 2.94
CA LEU A 258 -2.13 13.50 2.77
C LEU A 258 -3.05 12.82 3.79
N VAL A 259 -3.04 13.28 5.05
CA VAL A 259 -3.95 12.80 6.09
C VAL A 259 -5.40 13.06 5.68
N ILE A 260 -5.73 14.30 5.28
CA ILE A 260 -7.08 14.69 4.87
C ILE A 260 -7.55 13.87 3.67
N ARG A 261 -6.72 13.69 2.64
CA ARG A 261 -7.10 12.84 1.49
C ARG A 261 -7.29 11.38 1.89
N SER A 262 -6.58 10.91 2.91
CA SER A 262 -6.69 9.52 3.36
C SER A 262 -7.94 9.23 4.17
N THR A 263 -8.71 10.24 4.58
CA THR A 263 -10.04 10.06 5.18
C THR A 263 -11.15 9.89 4.14
N GLU A 264 -10.85 9.99 2.83
CA GLU A 264 -11.84 9.76 1.77
C GLU A 264 -12.37 8.32 1.83
N GLY A 265 -13.70 8.18 1.88
CA GLY A 265 -14.38 6.90 2.10
C GLY A 265 -14.48 6.49 3.58
N TYR A 266 -14.00 7.33 4.50
CA TYR A 266 -14.17 7.21 5.94
C TYR A 266 -14.54 8.56 6.56
N GLU A 267 -15.70 9.10 6.20
CA GLU A 267 -16.14 10.39 6.72
C GLU A 267 -16.80 10.23 8.10
N SER A 268 -16.27 10.94 9.10
CA SER A 268 -16.82 10.98 10.46
C SER A 268 -17.10 12.41 10.93
N PRO A 269 -18.27 12.69 11.54
CA PRO A 269 -18.53 13.99 12.17
C PRO A 269 -17.46 14.44 13.16
N ALA A 270 -16.70 13.50 13.76
CA ALA A 270 -15.60 13.78 14.65
C ALA A 270 -14.48 14.61 13.98
N PHE A 271 -14.34 14.55 12.65
CA PHE A 271 -13.29 15.24 11.91
C PHE A 271 -13.66 16.70 11.62
N MET A 272 -14.95 17.02 11.57
CA MET A 272 -15.47 18.34 11.20
C MET A 272 -14.80 19.52 11.93
N PRO A 273 -14.70 19.55 13.27
CA PRO A 273 -14.07 20.69 13.95
C PRO A 273 -12.61 20.91 13.54
N TYR A 274 -11.88 19.83 13.24
CA TYR A 274 -10.48 19.91 12.80
C TYR A 274 -10.38 20.39 11.37
N LEU A 275 -11.20 19.85 10.47
CA LEU A 275 -11.25 20.30 9.08
C LEU A 275 -11.65 21.78 8.98
N ILE A 276 -12.62 22.24 9.77
CA ILE A 276 -13.01 23.66 9.84
C ILE A 276 -11.84 24.53 10.31
N ALA A 277 -11.11 24.10 11.33
CA ALA A 277 -9.92 24.83 11.80
C ALA A 277 -8.85 24.93 10.69
N LEU A 278 -8.67 23.88 9.90
CA LEU A 278 -7.70 23.83 8.80
C LEU A 278 -8.04 24.71 7.60
N LEU A 279 -9.29 25.19 7.46
CA LEU A 279 -9.63 26.21 6.44
C LEU A 279 -8.88 27.54 6.64
N LYS A 280 -8.43 27.82 7.88
CA LYS A 280 -7.65 29.01 8.23
C LYS A 280 -6.13 28.77 8.17
N ASN A 281 -5.70 27.59 7.71
CA ASN A 281 -4.28 27.27 7.63
C ASN A 281 -3.58 28.17 6.60
N PRO A 282 -2.36 28.69 6.89
CA PRO A 282 -1.63 29.54 5.95
C PRO A 282 -1.22 28.81 4.66
N SER A 283 -1.10 27.48 4.69
CA SER A 283 -0.90 26.67 3.49
C SER A 283 -2.20 26.58 2.70
N ALA A 284 -2.23 27.22 1.53
CA ALA A 284 -3.36 27.14 0.61
C ALA A 284 -3.68 25.70 0.17
N ILE A 285 -2.68 24.80 0.12
CA ILE A 285 -2.87 23.39 -0.21
C ILE A 285 -3.64 22.68 0.91
N THR A 286 -3.30 22.95 2.18
CA THR A 286 -3.96 22.36 3.34
C THR A 286 -5.38 22.87 3.51
N ALA A 287 -5.58 24.19 3.38
CA ALA A 287 -6.91 24.79 3.42
C ALA A 287 -7.81 24.27 2.29
N GLU A 288 -7.26 24.09 1.07
CA GLU A 288 -8.00 23.49 -0.04
C GLU A 288 -8.37 22.02 0.23
N ALA A 289 -7.42 21.21 0.73
CA ALA A 289 -7.69 19.81 1.05
C ALA A 289 -8.82 19.70 2.10
N ALA A 290 -8.77 20.53 3.14
CA ALA A 290 -9.81 20.59 4.16
C ALA A 290 -11.17 21.01 3.59
N ALA A 291 -11.19 22.05 2.74
CA ALA A 291 -12.41 22.50 2.09
C ALA A 291 -13.04 21.39 1.24
N ARG A 292 -12.24 20.68 0.44
CA ARG A 292 -12.72 19.56 -0.37
C ARG A 292 -13.29 18.42 0.47
N ALA A 293 -12.60 18.05 1.55
CA ALA A 293 -13.08 17.00 2.46
C ALA A 293 -14.41 17.37 3.13
N LEU A 294 -14.55 18.63 3.58
CA LEU A 294 -15.81 19.16 4.12
C LEU A 294 -16.96 19.18 3.11
N GLY A 295 -16.70 18.92 1.83
CA GLY A 295 -17.73 18.77 0.81
C GLY A 295 -18.56 17.49 0.93
N HIS A 296 -18.23 16.55 1.83
CA HIS A 296 -19.04 15.36 2.02
C HIS A 296 -20.30 15.63 2.89
N PRO A 297 -21.50 15.09 2.56
CA PRO A 297 -22.74 15.37 3.30
C PRO A 297 -22.72 15.10 4.81
N VAL A 298 -21.84 14.20 5.28
CA VAL A 298 -21.61 13.96 6.73
C VAL A 298 -21.23 15.24 7.48
N TYR A 299 -20.64 16.22 6.79
CA TYR A 299 -20.19 17.49 7.36
C TYR A 299 -21.21 18.63 7.20
N ALA A 300 -22.50 18.31 7.01
CA ALA A 300 -23.58 19.29 7.09
C ALA A 300 -23.48 20.10 8.39
N GLY A 301 -23.58 21.43 8.30
CA GLY A 301 -23.23 22.36 9.38
C GLY A 301 -21.92 23.14 9.13
N ALA A 302 -21.08 22.71 8.18
CA ALA A 302 -19.85 23.42 7.81
C ALA A 302 -20.07 24.57 6.79
N GLU A 303 -21.31 24.85 6.39
CA GLU A 303 -21.63 25.76 5.28
C GLU A 303 -21.06 27.17 5.47
N ASP A 304 -21.22 27.76 6.66
CA ASP A 304 -20.75 29.13 6.91
C ASP A 304 -19.22 29.22 6.90
N ALA A 305 -18.55 28.17 7.39
CA ALA A 305 -17.10 28.09 7.38
C ALA A 305 -16.56 27.98 5.94
N LEU A 306 -17.24 27.22 5.07
CA LEU A 306 -16.93 27.14 3.65
C LEU A 306 -17.29 28.43 2.89
N ALA A 307 -18.39 29.10 3.25
CA ALA A 307 -18.83 30.35 2.63
C ALA A 307 -17.75 31.44 2.72
N ALA A 308 -17.05 31.54 3.86
CA ALA A 308 -15.96 32.49 4.05
C ALA A 308 -14.81 32.32 3.04
N LEU A 309 -14.63 31.12 2.44
CA LEU A 309 -13.61 30.87 1.44
C LEU A 309 -14.00 31.38 0.03
N LEU A 310 -15.26 31.76 -0.20
CA LEU A 310 -15.68 32.42 -1.45
C LEU A 310 -15.00 33.79 -1.61
N ASP A 311 -14.76 34.48 -0.49
CA ASP A 311 -14.07 35.78 -0.44
C ASP A 311 -12.53 35.65 -0.36
N ALA A 312 -11.98 34.43 -0.33
CA ALA A 312 -10.54 34.23 -0.28
C ALA A 312 -9.84 34.85 -1.51
N PRO A 313 -8.62 35.40 -1.37
CA PRO A 313 -7.93 36.09 -2.47
C PRO A 313 -7.54 35.15 -3.64
N GLY A 314 -7.47 33.84 -3.39
CA GLY A 314 -7.04 32.84 -4.37
C GLY A 314 -8.20 32.08 -5.02
N GLN A 315 -8.24 32.08 -6.37
CA GLN A 315 -9.26 31.35 -7.14
C GLN A 315 -9.34 29.85 -6.80
N ARG A 316 -8.21 29.25 -6.40
CA ARG A 316 -8.13 27.85 -6.00
C ARG A 316 -8.99 27.54 -4.77
N LEU A 317 -8.98 28.43 -3.77
CA LEU A 317 -9.80 28.28 -2.57
C LEU A 317 -11.27 28.61 -2.85
N ASN A 318 -11.55 29.64 -3.65
CA ASN A 318 -12.94 29.92 -4.06
C ASN A 318 -13.54 28.72 -4.78
N TYR A 319 -12.77 28.09 -5.67
CA TYR A 319 -13.21 26.89 -6.38
C TYR A 319 -13.46 25.72 -5.42
N ALA A 320 -12.55 25.46 -4.48
CA ALA A 320 -12.74 24.41 -3.49
C ALA A 320 -13.99 24.65 -2.63
N ALA A 321 -14.24 25.90 -2.22
CA ALA A 321 -15.43 26.30 -1.48
C ALA A 321 -16.72 26.05 -2.26
N VAL A 322 -16.78 26.47 -3.54
CA VAL A 322 -17.94 26.22 -4.40
C VAL A 322 -18.18 24.71 -4.57
N SER A 323 -17.13 23.94 -4.86
CA SER A 323 -17.25 22.47 -4.97
C SER A 323 -17.72 21.82 -3.67
N ALA A 324 -17.21 22.28 -2.52
CA ALA A 324 -17.58 21.73 -1.22
C ALA A 324 -19.03 22.06 -0.84
N LEU A 325 -19.46 23.31 -1.01
CA LEU A 325 -20.84 23.72 -0.77
C LEU A 325 -21.83 22.95 -1.65
N LEU A 326 -21.47 22.67 -2.92
CA LEU A 326 -22.29 21.81 -3.77
C LEU A 326 -22.30 20.36 -3.29
N GLY A 327 -21.15 19.84 -2.87
CA GLY A 327 -21.02 18.46 -2.37
C GLY A 327 -21.83 18.20 -1.10
N LEU A 328 -21.94 19.20 -0.21
CA LEU A 328 -22.76 19.10 1.00
C LEU A 328 -24.23 18.81 0.68
N GLY A 329 -24.72 19.31 -0.45
CA GLY A 329 -26.09 19.06 -0.90
C GLY A 329 -27.19 19.62 0.01
N SER A 330 -26.87 20.52 0.94
CA SER A 330 -27.83 21.11 1.87
C SER A 330 -28.53 22.35 1.29
N ASP A 331 -29.78 22.60 1.70
CA ASP A 331 -30.53 23.80 1.28
C ASP A 331 -29.82 25.10 1.67
N LYS A 332 -29.13 25.08 2.81
CA LYS A 332 -28.31 26.20 3.27
C LYS A 332 -27.14 26.45 2.32
N ALA A 333 -26.41 25.42 1.93
CA ALA A 333 -25.30 25.56 0.99
C ALA A 333 -25.77 26.06 -0.38
N ARG A 334 -26.92 25.55 -0.87
CA ARG A 334 -27.56 26.05 -2.11
C ARG A 334 -27.92 27.54 -2.00
N SER A 335 -28.50 27.95 -0.87
CA SER A 335 -28.89 29.35 -0.64
C SER A 335 -27.68 30.29 -0.64
N ILE A 336 -26.59 29.90 0.05
CA ILE A 336 -25.32 30.63 0.05
C ILE A 336 -24.76 30.80 -1.37
N LEU A 337 -24.78 29.73 -2.17
CA LEU A 337 -24.29 29.78 -3.54
C LEU A 337 -25.15 30.69 -4.43
N LEU A 338 -26.48 30.62 -4.34
CA LEU A 338 -27.38 31.50 -5.11
C LEU A 338 -27.21 32.98 -4.73
N GLU A 339 -27.06 33.27 -3.43
CA GLU A 339 -26.77 34.63 -2.97
C GLU A 339 -25.44 35.10 -3.55
N ALA A 340 -24.36 34.32 -3.38
CA ALA A 340 -23.04 34.67 -3.89
C ALA A 340 -23.00 34.78 -5.42
N GLU A 341 -23.76 33.97 -6.16
CA GLU A 341 -23.90 34.11 -7.62
C GLU A 341 -24.45 35.49 -8.00
N SER A 342 -25.40 36.01 -7.23
CA SER A 342 -26.06 37.28 -7.51
C SER A 342 -25.25 38.51 -7.06
N SER A 343 -24.59 38.44 -5.90
CA SER A 343 -24.09 39.62 -5.18
C SER A 343 -22.57 39.65 -4.96
N HIS A 344 -21.85 38.54 -5.13
CA HIS A 344 -20.44 38.47 -4.77
C HIS A 344 -19.61 39.49 -5.58
N PRO A 345 -18.72 40.28 -4.96
CA PRO A 345 -18.03 41.39 -5.64
C PRO A 345 -17.17 40.94 -6.83
N ASN A 346 -16.53 39.77 -6.73
CA ASN A 346 -15.71 39.19 -7.79
C ASN A 346 -16.54 38.50 -8.88
N ALA A 347 -16.58 39.07 -10.08
CA ALA A 347 -17.31 38.52 -11.24
C ALA A 347 -16.80 37.15 -11.73
N LYS A 348 -15.56 36.75 -11.41
CA LYS A 348 -15.06 35.41 -11.72
C LYS A 348 -15.67 34.36 -10.80
N VAL A 349 -15.82 34.68 -9.51
CA VAL A 349 -16.48 33.80 -8.52
C VAL A 349 -17.96 33.63 -8.89
N ARG A 350 -18.68 34.72 -9.20
CA ARG A 350 -20.07 34.64 -9.68
C ARG A 350 -20.22 33.71 -10.90
N ARG A 351 -19.36 33.86 -11.91
CA ARG A 351 -19.36 32.99 -13.11
C ARG A 351 -19.06 31.53 -12.79
N MET A 352 -18.12 31.28 -11.89
CA MET A 352 -17.76 29.93 -11.45
C MET A 352 -18.94 29.23 -10.76
N ILE A 353 -19.62 29.93 -9.86
CA ILE A 353 -20.82 29.44 -9.18
C ILE A 353 -21.92 29.13 -10.21
N SER A 354 -22.22 30.09 -11.09
CA SER A 354 -23.24 29.91 -12.14
C SER A 354 -22.99 28.69 -13.00
N ALA A 355 -21.76 28.52 -13.48
CA ALA A 355 -21.38 27.37 -14.29
C ALA A 355 -21.56 26.04 -13.54
N ARG A 356 -21.22 26.01 -12.26
CA ARG A 356 -21.32 24.80 -11.43
C ARG A 356 -22.75 24.46 -11.03
N LEU A 357 -23.58 25.45 -10.68
CA LEU A 357 -25.00 25.25 -10.40
C LEU A 357 -25.74 24.70 -11.64
N ARG A 358 -25.50 25.29 -12.82
CA ARG A 358 -26.07 24.79 -14.09
C ARG A 358 -25.69 23.35 -14.37
N LEU A 359 -24.43 22.97 -14.13
CA LEU A 359 -23.97 21.60 -14.31
C LEU A 359 -24.73 20.63 -13.39
N VAL A 360 -24.91 20.98 -12.12
CA VAL A 360 -25.66 20.14 -11.17
C VAL A 360 -27.13 20.02 -11.57
N THR A 361 -27.78 21.12 -11.96
CA THR A 361 -29.16 21.11 -12.48
C THR A 361 -29.31 20.24 -13.72
N TYR A 362 -28.36 20.35 -14.67
CA TYR A 362 -28.34 19.53 -15.88
C TYR A 362 -28.18 18.02 -15.57
N LEU A 363 -27.27 17.67 -14.66
CA LEU A 363 -27.05 16.28 -14.23
C LEU A 363 -28.22 15.70 -13.44
N ALA A 364 -28.98 16.54 -12.73
CA ALA A 364 -30.19 16.16 -12.01
C ALA A 364 -31.42 15.96 -12.93
N GLY A 365 -31.31 16.20 -14.24
CA GLY A 365 -32.39 16.01 -15.20
C GLY A 365 -33.48 17.11 -15.16
N ASP A 366 -33.21 18.24 -14.49
CA ASP A 366 -34.14 19.36 -14.45
C ASP A 366 -33.90 20.30 -15.66
N HIS A 367 -34.64 20.05 -16.74
CA HIS A 367 -34.53 20.81 -17.99
C HIS A 367 -35.36 22.10 -18.00
N SER A 368 -35.92 22.53 -16.87
CA SER A 368 -36.92 23.61 -16.82
C SER A 368 -36.39 25.04 -16.97
N THR A 369 -35.08 25.26 -17.09
CA THR A 369 -34.48 26.62 -17.05
C THR A 369 -33.55 26.98 -18.23
N PHE A 370 -33.67 26.28 -19.36
CA PHE A 370 -32.99 26.71 -20.60
C PHE A 370 -33.85 27.70 -21.39
N ASN A 371 -33.75 28.99 -21.04
CA ASN A 371 -33.92 30.14 -21.94
C ASN A 371 -33.13 31.34 -21.43
#